data_AF-A0A7S2D259-F1
#
_entry.id   AF-A0A7S2D259-F1
#
_cell.length_a   1.000
_cell.length_b   1.000
_cell.length_c   1.000
_cell.angle_alpha   90.00
_cell.angle_beta   90.00
_cell.angle_gamma   90.00
#
_symmetry.space_group_name_H-M   'P 1'
#
loop_
_entity.id
_entity.type
_entity.pdbx_description
1 polymer ?
#
loop_
_entity_poly.entity_id
_entity_poly.type
_entity_poly.pdbx_seq_one_letter_code
_entity_poly.pdbx_strand_id
1 'polypeptide(L)'
;TNCAVSDYTDADEVQQCDLLGLPDLRTESVLVRAKVRELLDHLSSLGAAGVRLDAAKHVPSADVAALLEASSFTYDNIVMEVIEDASAPEGLNPPEYVAYGRVADFSYAWIVAEAFAGSDLASLRTLTGPPDGTFGRLPSDQACVFIDNHDTQRVDDVRLTHEDGALYIAANAFMLAWPYGRPRLMSSYNLSLDSSVGYDGPP
;
A
#
# COMPACT_ATOMS: atom_id res chain seq x y z
N THR A 1 1.51 -17.64 -15.87
CA THR A 1 2.63 -18.54 -15.48
C THR A 1 2.06 -19.58 -14.54
N ASN A 2 2.78 -20.66 -14.19
CA ASN A 2 2.31 -21.67 -13.22
C ASN A 2 3.27 -21.76 -12.02
N CYS A 3 3.97 -20.66 -11.70
CA CYS A 3 4.83 -20.56 -10.52
C CYS A 3 4.08 -19.78 -9.43
N ALA A 4 4.46 -19.96 -8.18
CA ALA A 4 3.88 -19.25 -7.04
C ALA A 4 4.97 -18.42 -6.36
N VAL A 5 4.60 -17.25 -5.85
CA VAL A 5 5.52 -16.41 -5.06
C VAL A 5 5.88 -17.11 -3.75
N SER A 6 7.17 -17.29 -3.52
CA SER A 6 7.76 -17.95 -2.36
C SER A 6 9.07 -17.31 -1.89
N ASP A 7 9.83 -16.67 -2.79
CA ASP A 7 11.06 -15.94 -2.50
C ASP A 7 10.91 -14.44 -2.81
N TYR A 8 10.76 -13.62 -1.76
CA TYR A 8 10.67 -12.16 -1.89
C TYR A 8 12.02 -11.48 -2.17
N THR A 9 13.11 -12.25 -2.24
CA THR A 9 14.42 -11.77 -2.68
C THR A 9 14.65 -11.90 -4.19
N ASP A 10 13.71 -12.53 -4.91
CA ASP A 10 13.70 -12.64 -6.37
C ASP A 10 12.61 -11.73 -6.96
N ALA A 11 13.02 -10.64 -7.63
CA ALA A 11 12.10 -9.68 -8.22
C ALA A 11 11.27 -10.28 -9.36
N ASP A 12 11.86 -11.15 -10.17
CA ASP A 12 11.15 -11.80 -11.28
C ASP A 12 10.09 -12.74 -10.72
N GLU A 13 10.40 -13.50 -9.66
CA GLU A 13 9.41 -14.36 -8.99
C GLU A 13 8.24 -13.52 -8.42
N VAL A 14 8.53 -12.45 -7.68
CA VAL A 14 7.51 -11.60 -7.06
C VAL A 14 6.58 -10.95 -8.09
N GLN A 15 7.09 -10.62 -9.29
CA GLN A 15 6.35 -9.86 -10.31
C GLN A 15 5.81 -10.69 -11.48
N GLN A 16 6.13 -11.99 -11.56
CA GLN A 16 5.72 -12.86 -12.67
C GLN A 16 5.09 -14.18 -12.22
N CYS A 17 4.97 -14.43 -10.91
CA CYS A 17 4.37 -15.64 -10.36
C CYS A 17 3.06 -15.35 -9.63
N ASP A 18 2.25 -16.40 -9.47
CA ASP A 18 0.92 -16.31 -8.86
C ASP A 18 1.05 -15.98 -7.35
N LEU A 19 0.57 -14.79 -6.96
CA LEU A 19 0.49 -14.39 -5.55
C LEU A 19 -0.63 -15.18 -4.87
N LEU A 20 -0.30 -16.01 -3.88
CA LEU A 20 -1.28 -16.83 -3.15
C LEU A 20 -2.15 -17.72 -4.06
N GLY A 21 -1.63 -18.12 -5.22
CA GLY A 21 -2.36 -18.90 -6.23
C GLY A 21 -3.37 -18.10 -7.06
N LEU A 22 -3.36 -16.76 -6.96
CA LEU A 22 -4.09 -15.87 -7.85
C LEU A 22 -3.39 -15.85 -9.21
N PRO A 23 -4.07 -16.23 -10.32
CA PRO A 23 -3.45 -16.25 -11.65
C PRO A 23 -2.90 -14.88 -12.04
N ASP A 24 -1.60 -14.83 -12.32
CA ASP A 24 -0.92 -13.58 -12.63
C ASP A 24 -1.25 -13.07 -14.05
N LEU A 25 -1.72 -11.82 -14.13
CA LEU A 25 -2.02 -11.17 -15.40
C LEU A 25 -0.73 -10.68 -16.03
N ARG A 26 -0.49 -11.14 -17.25
CA ARG A 26 0.65 -10.78 -18.08
C ARG A 26 0.59 -9.31 -18.56
N THR A 27 0.97 -8.38 -17.69
CA THR A 27 0.76 -6.92 -17.82
C THR A 27 1.61 -6.27 -18.91
N GLU A 28 2.61 -6.94 -19.47
CA GLU A 28 3.36 -6.49 -20.64
C GLU A 28 2.63 -6.78 -21.96
N SER A 29 1.60 -7.62 -21.94
CA SER A 29 0.75 -7.91 -23.09
C SER A 29 -0.08 -6.69 -23.51
N VAL A 30 0.02 -6.31 -24.78
CA VAL A 30 -0.78 -5.22 -25.38
C VAL A 30 -2.28 -5.42 -25.15
N LEU A 31 -2.77 -6.66 -25.23
CA LEU A 31 -4.18 -6.97 -25.03
C LEU A 31 -4.61 -6.78 -23.57
N VAL A 32 -3.78 -7.24 -22.62
CA VAL A 32 -4.06 -7.09 -21.17
C VAL A 32 -4.06 -5.60 -20.81
N ARG A 33 -3.03 -4.86 -21.24
CA ARG A 33 -2.97 -3.41 -21.02
C ARG A 33 -4.17 -2.68 -21.59
N ALA A 34 -4.62 -3.06 -22.79
CA ALA A 34 -5.80 -2.44 -23.40
C ALA A 34 -7.07 -2.67 -22.57
N LYS A 35 -7.24 -3.86 -21.99
CA LYS A 35 -8.40 -4.19 -21.15
C LYS A 35 -8.39 -3.49 -19.80
N VAL A 36 -7.22 -3.41 -19.16
CA VAL A 36 -7.09 -2.66 -17.90
C VAL A 36 -7.34 -1.17 -18.14
N ARG A 37 -6.83 -0.60 -19.25
CA ARG A 37 -7.12 0.80 -19.61
C ARG A 37 -8.60 1.05 -19.87
N GLU A 38 -9.27 0.16 -20.61
CA GLU A 38 -10.71 0.24 -20.83
C GLU A 38 -11.49 0.31 -19.50
N LEU A 39 -11.07 -0.47 -18.50
CA LEU A 39 -11.63 -0.42 -17.15
C LEU A 39 -11.36 0.92 -16.45
N LEU A 40 -10.11 1.39 -16.45
CA LEU A 40 -9.73 2.67 -15.81
C LEU A 40 -10.49 3.86 -16.42
N ASP A 41 -10.58 3.91 -17.75
CA ASP A 41 -11.33 4.93 -18.48
C ASP A 41 -12.82 4.83 -18.19
N HIS A 42 -13.36 3.61 -18.09
CA HIS A 42 -14.76 3.41 -17.74
C HIS A 42 -15.05 3.93 -16.31
N LEU A 43 -14.21 3.61 -15.32
CA LEU A 43 -14.36 4.12 -13.95
C LEU A 43 -14.34 5.65 -13.92
N SER A 44 -13.40 6.26 -14.64
CA SER A 44 -13.35 7.72 -14.79
C SER A 44 -14.62 8.28 -15.45
N SER A 45 -15.13 7.63 -16.49
CA SER A 45 -16.37 8.04 -17.18
C SER A 45 -17.61 7.98 -16.27
N LEU A 46 -17.59 7.11 -15.25
CA LEU A 46 -18.62 7.03 -14.22
C LEU A 46 -18.45 8.08 -13.11
N GLY A 47 -17.36 8.84 -13.13
CA GLY A 47 -17.08 9.92 -12.17
C GLY A 47 -16.15 9.52 -11.02
N ALA A 48 -15.44 8.39 -11.11
CA ALA A 48 -14.39 8.07 -10.15
C ALA A 48 -13.32 9.18 -10.14
N ALA A 49 -12.96 9.66 -8.95
CA ALA A 49 -11.93 10.70 -8.82
C ALA A 49 -10.51 10.16 -8.91
N GLY A 50 -10.31 8.86 -8.63
CA GLY A 50 -9.01 8.23 -8.47
C GLY A 50 -9.10 6.72 -8.27
N VAL A 51 -7.94 6.08 -8.10
CA VAL A 51 -7.80 4.63 -7.93
C VAL A 51 -6.78 4.28 -6.84
N ARG A 52 -7.04 3.19 -6.11
CA ARG A 52 -6.02 2.48 -5.31
C ARG A 52 -5.63 1.23 -6.09
N LEU A 53 -4.40 1.15 -6.56
CA LEU A 53 -3.85 -0.03 -7.21
C LEU A 53 -3.44 -1.04 -6.15
N ASP A 54 -4.15 -2.15 -6.13
CA ASP A 54 -3.89 -3.33 -5.31
C ASP A 54 -2.58 -4.00 -5.73
N ALA A 55 -1.84 -4.55 -4.76
CA ALA A 55 -0.69 -5.42 -5.01
C ALA A 55 0.33 -4.87 -6.03
N ALA A 56 0.55 -3.55 -6.08
CA ALA A 56 1.39 -2.92 -7.10
C ALA A 56 2.84 -3.41 -7.09
N LYS A 57 3.35 -3.87 -5.93
CA LYS A 57 4.65 -4.56 -5.81
C LYS A 57 4.79 -5.74 -6.79
N HIS A 58 3.70 -6.45 -7.05
CA HIS A 58 3.64 -7.66 -7.87
C HIS A 58 3.48 -7.36 -9.38
N VAL A 59 3.58 -6.10 -9.78
CA VAL A 59 3.57 -5.70 -11.19
C VAL A 59 4.84 -4.91 -11.45
N PRO A 60 5.62 -5.20 -12.51
CA PRO A 60 6.79 -4.40 -12.85
C PRO A 60 6.44 -2.90 -12.95
N SER A 61 7.25 -2.03 -12.34
CA SER A 61 6.94 -0.59 -12.27
C SER A 61 6.78 0.06 -13.65
N ALA A 62 7.49 -0.44 -14.66
CA ALA A 62 7.35 -0.01 -16.06
C ALA A 62 5.98 -0.38 -16.66
N ASP A 63 5.39 -1.50 -16.23
CA ASP A 63 4.06 -1.92 -16.66
C ASP A 63 2.99 -1.11 -15.95
N VAL A 64 3.15 -0.83 -14.66
CA VAL A 64 2.32 0.15 -13.92
C VAL A 64 2.32 1.51 -14.62
N ALA A 65 3.51 2.00 -15.02
CA ALA A 65 3.64 3.24 -15.77
C ALA A 65 2.83 3.21 -17.08
N ALA A 66 2.97 2.14 -17.86
CA ALA A 66 2.27 1.98 -19.15
C ALA A 66 0.75 1.82 -19.01
N LEU A 67 0.25 1.37 -17.85
CA LEU A 67 -1.17 1.33 -17.53
C LEU A 67 -1.69 2.71 -17.15
N LEU A 68 -0.93 3.48 -16.36
CA LEU A 68 -1.33 4.78 -15.84
C LEU A 68 -1.15 5.94 -16.82
N GLU A 69 -0.11 5.93 -17.65
CA GLU A 69 0.18 6.99 -18.64
C GLU A 69 -1.01 7.28 -19.57
N ALA A 70 -1.78 6.25 -19.89
CA ALA A 70 -2.95 6.36 -20.75
C ALA A 70 -4.26 6.61 -19.99
N SER A 71 -4.25 6.58 -18.66
CA SER A 71 -5.44 6.82 -17.84
C SER A 71 -5.70 8.31 -17.65
N SER A 72 -6.94 8.69 -17.36
CA SER A 72 -7.29 10.08 -17.03
C SER A 72 -6.99 10.47 -15.58
N PHE A 73 -6.51 9.56 -14.74
CA PHE A 73 -6.25 9.85 -13.34
C PHE A 73 -4.94 10.62 -13.18
N THR A 74 -4.97 11.65 -12.34
CA THR A 74 -3.79 12.46 -12.01
C THR A 74 -3.00 11.84 -10.87
N TYR A 75 -1.72 12.19 -10.75
CA TYR A 75 -0.81 11.74 -9.68
C TYR A 75 -1.45 11.68 -8.28
N ASP A 76 -2.03 12.78 -7.82
CA ASP A 76 -2.61 12.87 -6.46
C ASP A 76 -3.82 11.97 -6.24
N ASN A 77 -4.42 11.47 -7.32
CA ASN A 77 -5.60 10.60 -7.31
C ASN A 77 -5.24 9.12 -7.51
N ILE A 78 -3.96 8.79 -7.55
CA ILE A 78 -3.47 7.42 -7.63
C ILE A 78 -2.79 7.08 -6.30
N VAL A 79 -3.18 5.97 -5.70
CA VAL A 79 -2.48 5.38 -4.55
C VAL A 79 -2.08 3.96 -4.92
N MET A 80 -0.83 3.58 -4.69
CA MET A 80 -0.33 2.23 -4.97
C MET A 80 0.01 1.51 -3.67
N GLU A 81 -0.34 0.24 -3.59
CA GLU A 81 0.11 -0.63 -2.52
C GLU A 81 1.44 -1.28 -2.86
N VAL A 82 2.49 -0.84 -2.17
CA VAL A 82 3.82 -1.44 -2.24
C VAL A 82 4.30 -1.55 -0.81
N ILE A 83 4.22 -2.74 -0.23
CA ILE A 83 4.65 -2.97 1.16
C ILE A 83 6.18 -2.88 1.21
N GLU A 84 6.77 -2.06 2.09
CA GLU A 84 8.24 -2.01 2.19
C GLU A 84 8.84 -3.35 2.63
N ASP A 85 10.00 -3.70 2.07
CA ASP A 85 10.81 -4.84 2.51
C ASP A 85 12.29 -4.51 2.36
N ALA A 86 13.00 -4.38 3.50
CA ALA A 86 14.41 -4.03 3.53
C ALA A 86 15.32 -5.11 2.92
N SER A 87 14.83 -6.34 2.82
CA SER A 87 15.54 -7.47 2.26
C SER A 87 15.26 -7.70 0.77
N ALA A 88 14.24 -7.04 0.24
CA ALA A 88 13.86 -7.17 -1.16
C ALA A 88 14.85 -6.46 -2.10
N PRO A 89 15.10 -7.01 -3.31
CA PRO A 89 15.92 -6.37 -4.33
C PRO A 89 15.33 -5.05 -4.85
N GLU A 90 16.13 -4.35 -5.66
CA GLU A 90 15.69 -3.22 -6.49
C GLU A 90 14.48 -3.61 -7.34
N GLY A 91 13.53 -2.69 -7.55
CA GLY A 91 12.30 -2.95 -8.30
C GLY A 91 11.07 -3.35 -7.46
N LEU A 92 11.24 -3.76 -6.20
CA LEU A 92 10.13 -4.23 -5.34
C LEU A 92 9.68 -3.25 -4.25
N ASN A 93 10.42 -2.15 -4.04
CA ASN A 93 10.17 -1.22 -2.94
C ASN A 93 9.49 0.08 -3.41
N PRO A 94 8.84 0.86 -2.52
CA PRO A 94 8.09 2.06 -2.88
C PRO A 94 8.78 3.07 -3.79
N PRO A 95 10.09 3.38 -3.66
CA PRO A 95 10.75 4.38 -4.52
C PRO A 95 10.65 4.08 -6.03
N GLU A 96 10.40 2.83 -6.41
CA GLU A 96 10.23 2.41 -7.80
C GLU A 96 8.89 2.85 -8.42
N TYR A 97 7.92 3.20 -7.57
CA TYR A 97 6.54 3.47 -7.96
C TYR A 97 6.13 4.92 -7.73
N VAL A 98 6.80 5.67 -6.85
CA VAL A 98 6.42 7.04 -6.46
C VAL A 98 6.37 8.06 -7.60
N ALA A 99 6.89 7.74 -8.78
CA ALA A 99 6.77 8.58 -9.97
C ALA A 99 5.34 8.59 -10.57
N TYR A 100 4.52 7.59 -10.27
CA TYR A 100 3.23 7.35 -10.95
C TYR A 100 2.00 7.63 -10.06
N GLY A 101 2.22 7.92 -8.79
CA GLY A 101 1.19 8.22 -7.81
C GLY A 101 1.77 8.16 -6.40
N ARG A 102 0.92 8.38 -5.41
CA ARG A 102 1.31 8.19 -4.02
C ARG A 102 1.43 6.69 -3.71
N VAL A 103 2.30 6.32 -2.78
CA VAL A 103 2.42 4.93 -2.31
C VAL A 103 1.95 4.84 -0.86
N ALA A 104 1.26 3.75 -0.53
CA ALA A 104 0.87 3.41 0.83
C ALA A 104 2.13 3.18 1.68
N ASP A 105 2.36 4.02 2.69
CA ASP A 105 3.55 4.01 3.55
C ASP A 105 3.30 3.10 4.77
N PHE A 106 3.63 1.81 4.67
CA PHE A 106 3.39 0.85 5.76
C PHE A 106 4.36 1.09 6.92
N SER A 107 5.55 1.58 6.61
CA SER A 107 6.54 1.94 7.62
C SER A 107 6.10 3.10 8.51
N TYR A 108 5.36 4.08 7.97
CA TYR A 108 4.67 5.09 8.79
C TYR A 108 3.75 4.43 9.81
N ALA A 109 2.87 3.52 9.38
CA ALA A 109 1.92 2.82 10.24
C ALA A 109 2.66 2.09 11.38
N TRP A 110 3.74 1.39 11.03
CA TRP A 110 4.61 0.67 11.96
C TRP A 110 5.28 1.56 13.00
N ILE A 111 5.92 2.65 12.57
CA ILE A 111 6.63 3.59 13.46
C ILE A 111 5.64 4.28 14.41
N VAL A 112 4.49 4.71 13.90
CA VAL A 112 3.48 5.39 14.74
C VAL A 112 2.89 4.40 15.74
N ALA A 113 2.51 3.19 15.31
CA ALA A 113 1.98 2.18 16.22
C ALA A 113 2.98 1.82 17.32
N GLU A 114 4.26 1.60 16.98
CA GLU A 114 5.33 1.31 17.95
C GLU A 114 5.53 2.45 18.96
N ALA A 115 5.51 3.70 18.52
CA ALA A 115 5.66 4.85 19.41
C ALA A 115 4.50 4.97 20.41
N PHE A 116 3.26 4.73 19.98
CA PHE A 116 2.08 4.78 20.84
C PHE A 116 1.99 3.56 21.78
N ALA A 117 2.28 2.35 21.29
CA ALA A 117 2.26 1.14 22.11
C ALA A 117 3.45 1.08 23.10
N GLY A 118 4.65 1.45 22.65
CA GLY A 118 5.89 1.44 23.43
C GLY A 118 6.12 2.69 24.29
N SER A 119 5.22 3.67 24.24
CA SER A 119 5.32 4.96 24.96
C SER A 119 6.54 5.83 24.60
N ASP A 120 7.14 5.63 23.43
CA ASP A 120 8.22 6.51 22.89
C ASP A 120 7.67 7.54 21.91
N LEU A 121 6.75 8.38 22.37
CA LEU A 121 6.17 9.46 21.55
C LEU A 121 7.21 10.53 21.15
N ALA A 122 8.36 10.58 21.84
CA ALA A 122 9.41 11.55 21.54
C ALA A 122 10.06 11.25 20.18
N SER A 123 10.16 9.97 19.80
CA SER A 123 10.67 9.51 18.51
C SER A 123 9.93 10.13 17.31
N LEU A 124 8.62 10.39 17.46
CA LEU A 124 7.75 10.94 16.41
C LEU A 124 8.09 12.38 16.03
N ARG A 125 8.84 13.12 16.85
CA ARG A 125 9.32 14.46 16.49
C ARG A 125 10.22 14.47 15.27
N THR A 126 10.87 13.34 15.02
CA THR A 126 11.74 13.14 13.86
C THR A 126 11.00 12.54 12.68
N LEU A 127 9.69 12.30 12.77
CA LEU A 127 8.86 11.73 11.70
C LEU A 127 8.73 12.71 10.54
N THR A 128 9.82 12.81 9.80
CA THR A 128 9.98 13.58 8.58
C THR A 128 10.48 12.58 7.54
N GLY A 129 9.93 12.60 6.34
CA GLY A 129 10.53 11.89 5.21
C GLY A 129 12.00 12.28 5.11
N PRO A 130 12.98 11.35 5.12
CA PRO A 130 14.35 11.71 4.85
C PRO A 130 14.41 12.30 3.43
N PRO A 131 15.26 13.31 3.18
CA PRO A 131 15.46 13.88 1.86
C PRO A 131 15.91 12.87 0.79
N ASP A 132 16.43 11.71 1.22
CA ASP A 132 17.04 10.67 0.40
C ASP A 132 16.22 9.36 0.27
N GLY A 133 15.01 9.31 0.85
CA GLY A 133 14.10 8.16 0.70
C GLY A 133 14.60 6.85 1.31
N THR A 134 15.50 6.90 2.29
CA THR A 134 15.93 5.69 3.02
C THR A 134 14.77 5.03 3.79
N PHE A 135 14.87 3.71 3.93
CA PHE A 135 13.83 2.78 4.42
C PHE A 135 12.82 3.40 5.40
N GLY A 136 11.56 3.35 4.97
CA GLY A 136 10.40 3.50 5.83
C GLY A 136 9.85 4.90 6.03
N ARG A 137 10.24 5.86 5.20
CA ARG A 137 9.62 7.19 5.14
C ARG A 137 9.74 7.76 3.73
N LEU A 138 8.64 7.76 2.97
CA LEU A 138 8.59 8.44 1.68
C LEU A 138 8.63 9.97 1.85
N PRO A 139 9.01 10.75 0.82
CA PRO A 139 8.69 12.17 0.79
C PRO A 139 7.17 12.38 1.04
N SER A 140 6.83 13.39 1.84
CA SER A 140 5.46 13.65 2.29
C SER A 140 4.46 13.83 1.12
N ASP A 141 4.91 14.42 0.02
CA ASP A 141 4.14 14.60 -1.20
C ASP A 141 3.96 13.31 -2.02
N GLN A 142 4.66 12.24 -1.67
CA GLN A 142 4.59 10.91 -2.30
C GLN A 142 3.94 9.85 -1.40
N ALA A 143 3.76 10.15 -0.11
CA ALA A 143 3.19 9.21 0.86
C ALA A 143 1.65 9.27 0.93
N CYS A 144 1.02 8.11 1.06
CA CYS A 144 -0.33 7.93 1.58
C CYS A 144 -0.23 7.18 2.91
N VAL A 145 -0.63 7.84 4.01
CA VAL A 145 -0.39 7.36 5.37
C VAL A 145 -1.66 6.89 6.05
N PHE A 146 -1.54 5.90 6.90
CA PHE A 146 -2.63 5.26 7.63
C PHE A 146 -2.08 4.67 8.94
N ILE A 147 -2.96 4.41 9.91
CA ILE A 147 -2.60 3.68 11.15
C ILE A 147 -2.75 2.17 10.93
N ASP A 148 -3.82 1.78 10.25
CA ASP A 148 -4.16 0.42 9.86
C ASP A 148 -4.84 0.41 8.49
N ASN A 149 -4.89 -0.75 7.85
CA ASN A 149 -5.69 -0.99 6.65
C ASN A 149 -6.52 -2.27 6.83
N HIS A 150 -7.17 -2.74 5.77
CA HIS A 150 -7.99 -3.95 5.82
C HIS A 150 -7.16 -5.24 6.06
N ASP A 151 -5.90 -5.30 5.63
CA ASP A 151 -5.04 -6.46 5.87
C ASP A 151 -4.40 -6.44 7.25
N THR A 152 -3.74 -5.34 7.61
CA THR A 152 -2.92 -5.24 8.83
C THR A 152 -3.74 -5.31 10.11
N GLN A 153 -5.06 -5.09 10.04
CA GLN A 153 -5.96 -5.26 11.18
C GLN A 153 -6.48 -6.69 11.37
N ARG A 154 -6.05 -7.66 10.54
CA ARG A 154 -6.56 -9.04 10.52
C ARG A 154 -5.47 -10.12 10.52
N VAL A 155 -4.21 -9.74 10.77
CA VAL A 155 -3.06 -10.66 10.79
C VAL A 155 -2.51 -10.84 12.20
N ASP A 156 -1.76 -11.90 12.48
CA ASP A 156 -1.31 -12.21 13.85
C ASP A 156 -0.38 -11.15 14.48
N ASP A 157 0.22 -10.27 13.68
CA ASP A 157 1.08 -9.15 14.11
C ASP A 157 0.37 -7.78 13.98
N VAL A 158 -0.92 -7.73 14.36
CA VAL A 158 -1.68 -6.47 14.44
C VAL A 158 -1.01 -5.53 15.45
N ARG A 159 -0.67 -4.30 15.03
CA ARG A 159 0.00 -3.33 15.90
C ARG A 159 -0.94 -2.35 16.60
N LEU A 160 -1.88 -1.74 15.87
CA LEU A 160 -2.82 -0.78 16.43
C LEU A 160 -4.08 -0.66 15.55
N THR A 161 -5.26 -0.90 16.12
CA THR A 161 -6.56 -0.89 15.40
C THR A 161 -7.68 -0.30 16.25
N HIS A 162 -8.89 -0.25 15.69
CA HIS A 162 -10.08 0.17 16.42
C HIS A 162 -10.33 -0.58 17.76
N GLU A 163 -9.77 -1.78 17.95
CA GLU A 163 -9.89 -2.56 19.19
C GLU A 163 -9.06 -1.96 20.35
N ASP A 164 -8.03 -1.17 20.05
CA ASP A 164 -7.14 -0.54 21.04
C ASP A 164 -7.71 0.77 21.63
N GLY A 165 -8.92 1.14 21.24
CA GLY A 165 -9.69 2.24 21.82
C GLY A 165 -8.94 3.58 21.83
N ALA A 166 -8.58 4.06 23.02
CA ALA A 166 -7.99 5.38 23.20
C ALA A 166 -6.62 5.55 22.50
N LEU A 167 -5.81 4.47 22.41
CA LEU A 167 -4.52 4.52 21.73
C LEU A 167 -4.70 4.73 20.23
N TYR A 168 -5.64 4.01 19.60
CA TYR A 168 -5.96 4.16 18.19
C TYR A 168 -6.52 5.54 17.85
N ILE A 169 -7.38 6.09 18.71
CA ILE A 169 -7.89 7.46 18.57
C ILE A 169 -6.73 8.47 18.63
N ALA A 170 -5.81 8.31 19.58
CA ALA A 170 -4.67 9.22 19.73
C ALA A 170 -3.68 9.14 18.56
N ALA A 171 -3.42 7.94 18.03
CA ALA A 171 -2.59 7.75 16.84
C ALA A 171 -3.21 8.36 15.59
N ASN A 172 -4.51 8.18 15.36
CA ASN A 172 -5.23 8.84 14.27
C ASN A 172 -5.24 10.37 14.41
N ALA A 173 -5.42 10.88 15.63
CA ALA A 173 -5.34 12.32 15.90
C ALA A 173 -3.94 12.88 15.59
N PHE A 174 -2.89 12.13 15.94
CA PHE A 174 -1.52 12.47 15.57
C PHE A 174 -1.34 12.48 14.05
N MET A 175 -1.79 11.43 13.34
CA MET A 175 -1.70 11.35 11.87
C MET A 175 -2.38 12.53 11.17
N LEU A 176 -3.53 12.98 11.67
CA LEU A 176 -4.27 14.09 11.09
C LEU A 176 -3.65 15.47 11.40
N ALA A 177 -2.99 15.59 12.55
CA ALA A 177 -2.38 16.85 12.99
C ALA A 177 -0.94 17.03 12.51
N TRP A 178 -0.21 15.93 12.25
CA TRP A 178 1.17 15.97 11.82
C TRP A 178 1.28 16.15 10.29
N PRO A 179 2.08 17.11 9.78
CA PRO A 179 2.09 17.49 8.37
C PRO A 179 2.93 16.52 7.50
N TYR A 180 2.56 15.25 7.47
CA TYR A 180 3.25 14.21 6.71
C TYR A 180 2.27 13.30 5.97
N GLY A 181 2.44 13.17 4.66
CA GLY A 181 1.64 12.28 3.82
C GLY A 181 0.20 12.75 3.61
N ARG A 182 -0.50 12.05 2.72
CA ARG A 182 -1.96 12.16 2.60
C ARG A 182 -2.62 11.15 3.55
N PRO A 183 -3.35 11.58 4.59
CA PRO A 183 -3.94 10.65 5.54
C PRO A 183 -5.13 9.89 4.94
N ARG A 184 -5.23 8.60 5.27
CA ARG A 184 -6.35 7.72 5.01
C ARG A 184 -6.78 7.06 6.32
N LEU A 185 -8.01 7.32 6.75
CA LEU A 185 -8.60 6.66 7.92
C LEU A 185 -9.30 5.38 7.50
N MET A 186 -9.06 4.31 8.25
CA MET A 186 -9.80 3.06 8.08
C MET A 186 -11.20 3.19 8.72
N SER A 187 -12.20 2.64 8.04
CA SER A 187 -13.56 2.48 8.57
C SER A 187 -13.89 0.99 8.53
N SER A 188 -13.84 0.36 9.70
CA SER A 188 -14.00 -1.09 9.84
C SER A 188 -15.43 -1.49 10.20
N TYR A 189 -15.69 -2.78 10.04
CA TYR A 189 -16.81 -3.48 10.63
C TYR A 189 -16.29 -4.47 11.68
N ASN A 190 -17.10 -4.77 12.69
CA ASN A 190 -16.73 -5.76 13.69
C ASN A 190 -16.74 -7.16 13.05
N LEU A 191 -15.63 -7.87 13.19
CA LEU A 191 -15.47 -9.24 12.73
C LEU A 191 -15.08 -10.08 13.95
N SER A 192 -15.88 -11.11 14.27
CA SER A 192 -15.39 -12.16 15.16
C SER A 192 -14.39 -12.99 14.37
N LEU A 193 -13.09 -12.83 14.64
CA LEU A 193 -12.04 -13.69 14.10
C LEU A 193 -12.18 -15.10 14.72
N ASP A 194 -13.17 -15.86 14.25
CA ASP A 194 -13.15 -17.31 14.39
C ASP A 194 -12.10 -17.82 13.41
N SER A 195 -11.06 -18.48 13.91
CA SER A 195 -9.96 -19.03 13.12
C SER A 195 -10.41 -20.11 12.11
N SER A 196 -11.69 -20.46 12.08
CA SER A 196 -12.30 -21.39 11.11
C SER A 196 -12.73 -20.74 9.79
N VAL A 197 -12.91 -19.42 9.74
CA VAL A 197 -13.23 -18.68 8.50
C VAL A 197 -11.94 -18.09 7.94
N GLY A 198 -11.54 -18.57 6.76
CA GLY A 198 -10.30 -18.16 6.09
C GLY A 198 -10.24 -16.65 5.81
N TYR A 199 -9.06 -16.21 5.36
CA TYR A 199 -8.74 -14.83 5.00
C TYR A 199 -9.89 -14.17 4.20
N ASP A 200 -10.60 -13.24 4.84
CA ASP A 200 -11.49 -12.30 4.16
C ASP A 200 -10.60 -11.20 3.59
N GLY A 201 -10.40 -11.24 2.27
CA GLY A 201 -9.63 -10.23 1.54
C GLY A 201 -10.22 -8.83 1.64
N PRO A 202 -9.61 -7.85 0.97
CA PRO A 202 -10.07 -6.46 0.97
C PRO A 202 -11.56 -6.33 0.59
N PRO A 203 -12.31 -5.37 1.15
CA PRO A 203 -13.55 -4.91 0.53
C PRO A 203 -13.32 -4.23 -0.83
#